data_AF-A0A1I0THA3-F1
#
_entry.id   AF-A0A1I0THA3-F1
#
_cell.length_a   1.000
_cell.length_b   1.000
_cell.length_c   1.000
_cell.angle_alpha   90.00
_cell.angle_beta   90.00
_cell.angle_gamma   90.00
#
_symmetry.space_group_name_H-M   'P 1'
#
loop_
_entity.id
_entity.type
_entity.pdbx_description
1 polymer ?
#
loop_
_entity_poly.entity_id
_entity_poly.type
_entity_poly.pdbx_seq_one_letter_code
_entity_poly.pdbx_strand_id
1 'polypeptide(L)' 'MIAFYLILAITVASLYVAFRKQKPFFLLIPFLSVFAYFLFEVITFPAPFFETVKFIFNLGVCLFETN' A
#
# COMPACT_ATOMS: atom_id res chain seq x y z
N MET A 1 9.28 2.38 10.74
CA MET A 1 9.01 3.47 11.71
C MET A 1 9.30 4.86 11.16
N ILE A 2 10.45 5.11 10.51
CA ILE A 2 10.75 6.42 9.87
C ILE A 2 9.66 6.89 8.89
N ALA A 3 9.20 6.01 8.00
CA ALA A 3 8.20 6.37 6.98
C ALA A 3 6.88 6.86 7.58
N PHE A 4 6.47 6.27 8.71
CA PHE A 4 5.27 6.66 9.43
C PHE A 4 5.36 8.12 9.94
N TYR A 5 6.48 8.48 10.57
CA TYR A 5 6.69 9.84 11.05
C TYR A 5 6.77 10.87 9.92
N LEU A 6 7.34 10.50 8.76
CA LEU A 6 7.37 11.37 7.58
C LEU A 6 5.96 11.63 7.02
N ILE A 7 5.15 10.58 6.87
CA ILE A 7 3.76 10.72 6.41
C ILE A 7 2.93 11.57 7.39
N LEU A 8 3.16 11.41 8.69
CA LEU A 8 2.53 12.21 9.73
C LEU A 8 2.89 13.70 9.62
N ALA A 9 4.18 14.01 9.45
CA ALA A 9 4.64 15.38 9.27
C ALA A 9 4.07 16.03 8.00
N ILE A 10 4.04 15.29 6.89
CA ILE A 10 3.43 15.73 5.62
C ILE A 10 1.94 16.01 5.80
N THR A 11 1.24 15.16 6.57
CA THR A 11 -0.20 15.31 6.83
C THR A 11 -0.49 16.56 7.65
N VAL A 12 0.26 16.81 8.73
CA VAL A 12 0.09 18.02 9.56
C VAL A 12 0.38 19.28 8.75
N ALA A 13 1.46 19.29 7.96
CA ALA A 13 1.81 20.41 7.11
C ALA A 13 0.75 20.66 6.02
N SER A 14 0.25 19.60 5.39
CA SER A 14 -0.83 19.68 4.40
C SER A 14 -2.13 20.22 5.00
N LEU A 15 -2.54 19.75 6.18
CA LEU A 15 -3.74 20.23 6.87
C LEU A 15 -3.64 21.73 7.15
N TYR A 16 -2.50 22.16 7.71
CA TYR A 16 -2.25 23.56 8.02
C TYR A 16 -2.35 24.45 6.77
N VAL A 17 -1.74 24.03 5.66
CA VAL A 17 -1.80 24.77 4.39
C VAL A 17 -3.20 24.73 3.78
N ALA A 18 -3.90 23.60 3.84
CA ALA A 18 -5.25 23.42 3.31
C ALA A 18 -6.25 24.38 4.00
N PHE A 19 -6.19 24.47 5.33
CA PHE A 19 -7.02 25.40 6.10
C PHE A 19 -6.62 26.85 5.86
N ARG A 20 -5.30 27.16 5.81
CA ARG A 20 -4.82 28.53 5.59
C ARG A 20 -5.15 29.07 4.19
N LYS A 21 -5.08 28.23 3.16
CA LYS A 21 -5.35 28.61 1.77
C LYS A 21 -6.81 28.40 1.38
N GLN A 22 -7.64 27.79 2.24
CA GLN A 22 -9.01 27.32 1.93
C GLN A 22 -9.09 26.50 0.64
N LYS A 23 -8.00 25.82 0.27
CA LYS A 23 -7.92 24.97 -0.91
C LYS A 23 -7.87 23.52 -0.41
N PRO A 24 -9.01 22.80 -0.39
CA PRO A 24 -9.04 21.41 0.07
C PRO A 24 -8.17 20.50 -0.82
N PHE A 25 -7.80 20.96 -2.01
CA PHE A 25 -6.86 20.27 -2.90
C PHE A 25 -5.52 19.92 -2.22
N PHE A 26 -5.04 20.68 -1.23
CA PHE A 26 -3.82 20.31 -0.50
C PHE A 26 -3.96 19.01 0.31
N LEU A 27 -5.19 18.58 0.62
CA LEU A 27 -5.47 17.30 1.29
C LEU A 27 -5.23 16.08 0.38
N LEU A 28 -5.10 16.27 -0.94
CA LEU A 28 -4.66 15.19 -1.83
C LEU A 28 -3.20 14.81 -1.59
N ILE A 29 -2.38 15.71 -1.06
CA ILE A 29 -0.95 15.46 -0.81
C ILE A 29 -0.74 14.30 0.18
N PRO A 30 -1.35 14.27 1.38
CA PRO A 30 -1.23 13.14 2.28
C PRO A 30 -1.85 11.86 1.70
N PHE A 31 -2.93 11.97 0.93
CA PHE A 31 -3.55 10.82 0.25
C PHE A 31 -2.60 10.19 -0.79
N LEU A 32 -1.98 11.01 -1.65
CA LEU A 32 -0.98 10.59 -2.62
C LEU A 32 0.28 10.03 -1.95
N SER A 33 0.71 10.62 -0.83
CA SER A 33 1.87 10.13 -0.09
C SER A 33 1.65 8.72 0.45
N VAL A 34 0.48 8.43 1.03
CA VAL A 34 0.13 7.08 1.50
C VAL A 34 -0.01 6.12 0.32
N PHE A 35 -0.66 6.56 -0.76
CA PHE A 35 -0.83 5.74 -1.96
C PHE A 35 0.51 5.36 -2.61
N ALA A 36 1.44 6.29 -2.73
CA ALA A 36 2.78 6.02 -3.26
C ALA A 36 3.57 5.07 -2.35
N TYR A 37 3.46 5.23 -1.03
CA TYR A 37 4.06 4.30 -0.07
C TYR A 37 3.49 2.88 -0.22
N PHE A 38 2.18 2.76 -0.40
CA PHE A 38 1.51 1.48 -0.65
C PHE A 38 1.97 0.83 -1.96
N LEU A 39 2.07 1.58 -3.06
CA LEU A 39 2.61 1.05 -4.32
C LEU A 39 4.05 0.58 -4.15
N PHE A 40 4.87 1.32 -3.42
CA PHE A 40 6.24 0.93 -3.12
C PHE A 40 6.30 -0.39 -2.34
N GLU A 41 5.44 -0.57 -1.33
CA GLU A 41 5.34 -1.84 -0.62
C GLU A 41 4.90 -2.99 -1.54
N VAL A 42 3.87 -2.79 -2.36
CA VAL A 42 3.37 -3.82 -3.30
C VAL A 42 4.43 -4.25 -4.31
N ILE A 43 5.19 -3.30 -4.86
CA ILE A 43 6.25 -3.58 -5.83
C ILE A 43 7.46 -4.24 -5.14
N THR A 44 7.80 -3.79 -3.93
CA THR A 44 8.96 -4.28 -3.18
C THR A 44 8.71 -5.65 -2.57
N PHE A 45 7.46 -6.00 -2.27
CA PHE A 45 7.10 -7.25 -1.62
C PHE A 45 7.42 -8.47 -2.50
N PRO A 46 8.45 -9.27 -2.16
CA PRO A 46 8.74 -10.49 -2.89
C PRO A 46 8.11 -11.69 -2.16
N ALA A 47 7.63 -12.66 -2.96
CA ALA A 47 7.57 -14.09 -2.65
C ALA A 47 6.26 -14.76 -2.16
N PRO A 48 5.58 -14.45 -1.03
CA PRO A 48 4.66 -15.44 -0.48
C PRO A 48 3.33 -15.52 -1.23
N PHE A 49 2.88 -14.49 -1.96
CA PHE A 49 1.63 -14.58 -2.71
C PHE A 49 1.72 -15.59 -3.85
N PHE A 50 2.75 -15.49 -4.70
CA PHE A 50 2.93 -16.43 -5.80
C PHE A 50 3.24 -17.85 -5.32
N GLU A 51 4.02 -18.00 -4.25
CA GLU A 51 4.28 -19.31 -3.66
C GLU A 51 3.01 -19.93 -3.03
N THR A 52 2.16 -19.12 -2.40
CA THR A 52 0.86 -19.58 -1.87
C THR A 52 -0.10 -19.96 -2.99
N VAL A 53 -0.15 -19.17 -4.06
CA VAL A 53 -0.95 -19.49 -5.25
C VAL A 53 -0.48 -20.80 -5.88
N LYS A 54 0.84 -20.97 -6.10
CA LYS A 54 1.42 -22.24 -6.57
C LYS A 54 1.08 -23.41 -5.65
N PHE A 55 1.18 -23.23 -4.33
CA PHE A 55 0.85 -24.26 -3.35
C PHE A 55 -0.61 -24.72 -3.46
N ILE A 56 -1.56 -23.78 -3.57
CA ILE A 56 -2.99 -24.09 -3.74
C ILE A 56 -3.24 -24.83 -5.07
N PHE A 57 -2.63 -24.37 -6.17
CA PHE A 57 -2.80 -25.03 -7.47
C PHE A 57 -2.17 -26.42 -7.52
N ASN A 58 -1.03 -26.63 -6.87
CA ASN A 58 -0.38 -27.94 -6.80
C ASN A 58 -1.23 -28.94 -5.99
N LEU A 59 -1.81 -28.51 -4.88
CA LEU A 59 -2.75 -29.33 -4.10
C LEU A 59 -4.06 -29.63 -4.85
N GLY A 60 -4.63 -28.61 -5.52
CA GLY A 60 -5.86 -28.78 -6.29
C GLY A 60 -5.72 -29.75 -7.46
N VAL A 61 -4.58 -29.72 -8.17
CA VAL A 61 -4.26 -30.67 -9.24
C VAL A 61 -4.07 -32.09 -8.69
N CYS A 62 -3.37 -32.26 -7.56
CA CYS A 62 -3.22 -33.58 -6.93
C CYS A 62 -4.55 -34.21 -6.50
N LEU A 63 -5.52 -33.41 -6.04
CA LEU A 63 -6.86 -33.92 -5.67
C LEU A 63 -7.69 -34.36 -6.89
N PHE A 64 -7.43 -33.78 -8.07
CA PHE A 64 -8.14 -34.11 -9.31
C PHE A 64 -7.59 -35.37 -9.99
N GLU A 65 -6.34 -35.72 -9.75
CA GLU A 65 -5.67 -36.89 -10.36
C GLU A 65 -5.88 -38.19 -9.57
N THR A 66 -6.42 -38.10 -8.35
CA THR A 66 -6.79 -39.26 -7.51
C THR A 66 -8.26 -39.65 -7.58
N ASN A 67 -9.07 -38.99 -8.42
CA ASN A 67 -10.48 -39.34 -8.71
C ASN A 67 -10.59 -40.02 -10.08
#